data_AF-A0A955RJP9-F1
#
_entry.id   AF-A0A955RJP9-F1
#
_cell.length_a   1.000
_cell.length_b   1.000
_cell.length_c   1.000
_cell.angle_alpha   90.00
_cell.angle_beta   90.00
_cell.angle_gamma   90.00
#
_symmetry.space_group_name_H-M   'P 1'
#
loop_
_entity.id
_entity.type
_entity.pdbx_description
1 polymer ?
#
loop_
_entity_poly.entity_id
_entity_poly.type
_entity_poly.pdbx_seq_one_letter_code
_entity_poly.pdbx_strand_id
1 'polypeptide(L)'
;MSLALYQIIVPCIAGVFILRAFSNFIRHRRTIRELVAVSGFWSGLAAFSIFPDALAELAQFIGIKDYINGITFFSLGLLFYAVFKILLALYRNEKQITRLVRKEALAKVKE
;
A
#
# COMPACT_ATOMS: atom_id res chain seq x y z
N MET A 1 -6.02 2.87 -31.76
CA MET A 1 -6.00 2.68 -30.30
C MET A 1 -5.44 1.30 -30.01
N SER A 2 -4.15 1.16 -29.70
CA SER A 2 -3.64 -0.10 -29.14
C SER A 2 -3.88 -0.04 -27.63
N LEU A 3 -4.85 -0.82 -27.13
CA LEU A 3 -4.98 -1.03 -25.70
C LEU A 3 -3.68 -1.65 -25.20
N ALA A 4 -2.90 -0.87 -24.47
CA ALA A 4 -1.65 -1.36 -23.91
C ALA A 4 -2.01 -2.35 -22.80
N LEU A 5 -1.33 -3.51 -22.74
CA LEU A 5 -1.65 -4.59 -21.80
C LEU A 5 -1.77 -4.11 -20.33
N TYR A 6 -1.01 -3.10 -19.94
CA TYR A 6 -1.07 -2.55 -18.58
C TYR A 6 -2.43 -1.93 -18.24
N GLN A 7 -3.12 -1.34 -19.22
CA GLN A 7 -4.45 -0.72 -19.06
C GLN A 7 -5.54 -1.73 -18.69
N ILE A 8 -5.31 -3.02 -18.96
CA ILE A 8 -6.24 -4.11 -18.66
C ILE A 8 -5.80 -4.85 -17.40
N ILE A 9 -4.50 -5.15 -17.28
CA ILE A 9 -3.96 -5.91 -16.15
C ILE A 9 -4.13 -5.16 -14.83
N VAL A 10 -3.85 -3.85 -14.80
CA VAL A 10 -3.86 -3.07 -13.56
C VAL A 10 -5.27 -2.96 -12.96
N PRO A 11 -6.34 -2.64 -13.71
CA PRO A 11 -7.71 -2.68 -13.19
C PRO A 11 -8.16 -4.07 -12.72
N CYS A 12 -7.78 -5.14 -13.43
CA CYS A 12 -8.09 -6.51 -13.01
C CYS A 12 -7.46 -6.84 -11.64
N ILE A 13 -6.18 -6.50 -11.46
CA ILE A 13 -5.48 -6.70 -10.18
C ILE A 13 -6.12 -5.85 -9.08
N ALA A 14 -6.39 -4.58 -9.37
CA ALA A 14 -7.07 -3.68 -8.43
C ALA A 14 -8.41 -4.27 -7.95
N GLY A 15 -9.21 -4.81 -8.87
CA GLY A 15 -10.47 -5.49 -8.56
C GLY A 15 -10.28 -6.66 -7.57
N VAL A 16 -9.27 -7.52 -7.80
CA VAL A 16 -8.97 -8.65 -6.89
C VAL A 16 -8.60 -8.17 -5.49
N PHE A 17 -7.79 -7.11 -5.37
CA PHE A 17 -7.41 -6.55 -4.07
C PHE A 17 -8.57 -5.90 -3.33
N ILE A 18 -9.44 -5.18 -4.05
CA ILE A 18 -10.66 -4.58 -3.48
C ILE A 18 -11.60 -5.68 -2.99
N LEU A 19 -11.83 -6.74 -3.79
CA LEU A 19 -12.65 -7.88 -3.41
C LEU A 19 -12.09 -8.61 -2.17
N ARG A 20 -10.76 -8.80 -2.10
CA ARG A 20 -10.12 -9.36 -0.90
C ARG A 20 -10.28 -8.45 0.32
N ALA A 21 -10.14 -7.14 0.16
CA ALA A 21 -10.36 -6.18 1.24
C ALA A 21 -11.80 -6.27 1.77
N PHE A 22 -12.77 -6.33 0.86
CA PHE A 22 -14.19 -6.47 1.17
C PHE A 22 -14.49 -7.80 1.86
N SER A 23 -13.94 -8.91 1.37
CA SER A 23 -14.07 -10.23 2.01
C SER A 23 -13.48 -10.25 3.43
N ASN A 24 -12.37 -9.54 3.67
CA ASN A 24 -11.74 -9.47 4.99
C ASN A 24 -12.51 -8.54 5.95
N PHE A 25 -13.18 -7.52 5.43
CA PHE A 25 -14.06 -6.64 6.20
C PHE A 25 -15.31 -7.38 6.67
N ILE A 26 -15.96 -8.14 5.78
CA ILE A 26 -17.14 -8.96 6.13
C ILE A 26 -16.79 -9.95 7.26
N ARG A 27 -15.58 -10.52 7.25
CA ARG A 27 -15.09 -11.42 8.29
C ARG A 27 -14.70 -10.74 9.61
N HIS A 28 -14.98 -9.44 9.81
CA HIS A 28 -14.67 -8.63 11.01
C HIS A 28 -13.19 -8.66 11.42
N ARG A 29 -12.28 -9.02 10.51
CA ARG A 29 -10.83 -9.13 10.75
C ARG A 29 -10.10 -7.81 10.52
N ARG A 30 -10.77 -6.82 9.93
CA ARG A 30 -10.19 -5.55 9.46
C ARG A 30 -11.12 -4.40 9.80
N THR A 31 -10.55 -3.24 10.14
CA THR A 31 -11.33 -2.04 10.48
C THR A 31 -11.82 -1.33 9.21
N ILE A 32 -12.92 -0.57 9.28
CA ILE A 32 -13.45 0.24 8.16
C ILE A 32 -12.36 1.13 7.53
N ARG A 33 -11.44 1.65 8.36
CA ARG A 33 -10.29 2.45 7.91
C ARG A 33 -9.39 1.72 6.92
N GLU A 34 -9.15 0.42 7.12
CA GLU A 34 -8.33 -0.38 6.22
C GLU A 34 -9.05 -0.69 4.91
N LEU A 35 -10.36 -0.94 4.97
CA LEU A 35 -11.16 -1.12 3.75
C LEU A 35 -11.10 0.14 2.89
N VAL A 36 -11.36 1.32 3.47
CA VAL A 36 -11.31 2.61 2.76
C VAL A 36 -9.90 2.90 2.23
N ALA A 37 -8.86 2.64 3.01
CA ALA A 37 -7.48 2.87 2.56
C ALA A 37 -7.10 1.96 1.37
N VAL A 38 -7.44 0.67 1.43
CA VAL A 38 -7.12 -0.29 0.37
C VAL A 38 -7.96 0.00 -0.87
N SER A 39 -9.27 0.20 -0.72
CA SER A 39 -10.16 0.48 -1.84
C SER A 39 -9.85 1.84 -2.50
N GLY A 40 -9.56 2.88 -1.72
CA GLY A 40 -9.14 4.18 -2.25
C GLY A 40 -7.83 4.10 -3.03
N PHE A 41 -6.82 3.40 -2.48
CA PHE A 41 -5.53 3.23 -3.15
C PHE A 41 -5.65 2.47 -4.48
N TRP A 42 -6.32 1.32 -4.49
CA TRP A 42 -6.48 0.50 -5.70
C TRP A 42 -7.39 1.12 -6.73
N SER A 43 -8.43 1.85 -6.31
CA SER A 43 -9.29 2.60 -7.23
C SER A 43 -8.55 3.75 -7.88
N GLY A 44 -7.71 4.47 -7.12
CA GLY A 44 -6.83 5.50 -7.67
C GLY A 44 -5.87 4.93 -8.71
N LEU A 45 -5.23 3.79 -8.40
CA LEU A 45 -4.32 3.12 -9.31
C LEU A 45 -5.00 2.63 -10.61
N ALA A 46 -6.23 2.10 -10.49
CA ALA A 46 -7.04 1.71 -11.65
C ALA A 46 -7.44 2.91 -12.50
N ALA A 47 -7.87 4.01 -11.88
CA ALA A 47 -8.22 5.25 -12.58
C ALA A 47 -7.01 5.83 -13.33
N PHE A 48 -5.83 5.84 -12.71
CA PHE A 48 -4.58 6.26 -13.33
C PHE A 48 -4.17 5.39 -14.53
N SER A 49 -4.48 4.09 -14.48
CA SER A 49 -4.20 3.20 -15.60
C SER A 49 -5.12 3.46 -16.80
N ILE A 50 -6.33 3.97 -16.56
CA ILE A 50 -7.33 4.25 -17.60
C ILE A 50 -7.12 5.66 -18.18
N PHE A 51 -6.70 6.62 -17.35
CA PHE A 51 -6.47 8.02 -17.73
C PHE A 51 -5.00 8.43 -17.52
N PRO A 52 -4.09 8.08 -18.46
CA PRO A 52 -2.68 8.42 -18.35
C PRO A 52 -2.39 9.94 -18.45
N ASP A 53 -3.27 10.70 -19.09
CA ASP A 53 -3.06 12.14 -19.35
C ASP A 53 -3.04 12.99 -18.07
N ALA A 54 -3.88 12.65 -17.08
CA ALA A 54 -3.91 13.33 -15.78
C ALA A 54 -2.59 13.18 -15.00
N LEU A 55 -1.89 12.06 -15.20
CA LEU A 55 -0.57 11.81 -14.61
C LEU A 55 0.54 12.57 -15.35
N ALA A 56 0.39 12.78 -16.65
CA ALA A 56 1.35 13.57 -17.42
C ALA A 56 1.35 15.03 -16.95
N GLU A 57 0.18 15.61 -16.67
CA GLU A 57 0.07 16.98 -16.12
C GLU A 57 0.69 17.10 -14.73
N LEU A 58 0.46 16.11 -13.86
CA LEU A 58 1.03 16.09 -12.51
C LEU A 58 2.55 15.85 -12.53
N ALA A 59 3.04 15.03 -13.45
CA ALA A 59 4.47 14.82 -13.69
C ALA A 59 5.16 16.09 -14.23
N GLN A 60 4.51 16.84 -15.12
CA GLN A 60 4.99 18.14 -15.58
C GLN A 60 5.09 19.16 -14.45
N PHE A 61 4.13 19.20 -13.52
CA PHE A 61 4.19 20.07 -12.33
C PHE A 61 5.38 19.72 -11.41
N ILE A 62 5.73 18.43 -11.30
CA ILE A 62 6.88 17.96 -10.53
C ILE A 62 8.21 18.11 -11.30
N GLY A 63 8.17 18.46 -12.59
CA GLY A 63 9.36 18.65 -13.44
C GLY A 63 9.87 17.38 -14.11
N ILE A 64 9.07 16.32 -14.17
CA ILE A 64 9.42 15.05 -14.82
C ILE A 64 8.90 15.07 -16.26
N LYS A 65 9.83 15.05 -17.22
CA LYS A 65 9.58 15.31 -18.65
C LYS A 65 8.81 14.20 -19.39
N ASP A 66 8.83 12.97 -18.86
CA ASP A 66 8.19 11.79 -19.46
C ASP A 66 7.20 11.12 -18.51
N TYR A 67 6.01 10.79 -19.04
CA TYR A 67 4.94 10.06 -18.33
C TYR A 67 5.43 8.74 -17.71
N ILE A 68 6.21 7.96 -18.46
CA ILE A 68 6.75 6.66 -18.03
C ILE A 68 7.70 6.86 -16.84
N ASN A 69 8.50 7.92 -16.87
CA ASN A 69 9.41 8.27 -15.79
C ASN A 69 8.62 8.74 -14.56
N GLY A 70 7.56 9.55 -14.74
CA GLY A 70 6.72 10.04 -13.65
C GLY A 70 6.05 8.93 -12.85
N ILE A 71 5.40 7.97 -13.53
CA ILE A 71 4.80 6.79 -12.88
C ILE A 71 5.87 5.96 -12.17
N THR A 72 7.04 5.80 -12.78
CA THR A 72 8.12 4.98 -12.21
C THR A 72 8.69 5.61 -10.95
N PHE A 73 8.97 6.91 -10.95
CA PHE A 73 9.45 7.64 -9.77
C PHE A 73 8.40 7.69 -8.65
N PHE A 74 7.12 7.92 -8.99
CA PHE A 74 6.04 7.89 -8.00
C PHE A 74 5.87 6.51 -7.38
N SER A 75 5.86 5.46 -8.20
CA SER A 75 5.73 4.08 -7.71
C SER A 75 6.94 3.64 -6.88
N LEU A 76 8.16 4.03 -7.27
CA LEU A 76 9.37 3.86 -6.46
C LEU A 76 9.25 4.57 -5.11
N GLY A 77 8.86 5.85 -5.09
CA GLY A 77 8.67 6.61 -3.85
C GLY A 77 7.64 5.97 -2.92
N LEU A 78 6.53 5.50 -3.49
CA LEU A 78 5.48 4.81 -2.75
C LEU A 78 5.95 3.44 -2.22
N LEU A 79 6.73 2.70 -3.01
CA LEU A 79 7.40 1.46 -2.58
C LEU A 79 8.35 1.71 -1.41
N PHE A 80 9.22 2.72 -1.51
CA PHE A 80 10.11 3.10 -0.43
C PHE A 80 9.34 3.46 0.84
N TYR A 81 8.27 4.24 0.72
CA TYR A 81 7.40 4.57 1.85
C TYR A 81 6.78 3.31 2.48
N ALA A 82 6.29 2.37 1.67
CA ALA A 82 5.71 1.13 2.15
C ALA A 82 6.74 0.25 2.89
N VAL A 83 7.94 0.11 2.33
CA VAL A 83 9.05 -0.62 2.98
C VAL A 83 9.44 0.05 4.30
N PHE A 84 9.57 1.37 4.32
CA PHE A 84 9.89 2.12 5.53
C PHE A 84 8.81 1.93 6.61
N LYS A 85 7.53 1.94 6.23
CA LYS A 85 6.42 1.67 7.15
C LYS A 85 6.48 0.26 7.73
N ILE A 86 6.84 -0.74 6.93
CA ILE A 86 7.02 -2.12 7.38
C ILE A 86 8.19 -2.20 8.38
N LEU A 87 9.33 -1.57 8.09
CA LEU A 87 10.46 -1.51 9.01
C LEU A 87 10.07 -0.88 10.35
N LEU A 88 9.35 0.24 10.34
CA LEU A 88 8.87 0.88 11.56
C LEU A 88 7.87 0.02 12.35
N ALA A 89 7.08 -0.82 11.67
CA ALA A 89 6.19 -1.77 12.33
C ALA A 89 6.99 -2.93 12.94
N LEU A 90 8.02 -3.43 12.22
CA LEU A 90 8.93 -4.47 12.70
C LEU A 90 9.65 -4.04 13.99
N TYR A 91 10.25 -2.85 14.01
CA TYR A 91 10.91 -2.32 15.21
C TYR A 91 9.95 -2.19 16.41
N ARG A 92 8.70 -1.80 16.17
CA ARG A 92 7.68 -1.72 17.23
C ARG A 92 7.34 -3.11 17.79
N ASN A 93 7.23 -4.11 16.94
CA ASN A 93 6.97 -5.49 17.36
C ASN A 93 8.14 -6.06 18.14
N GLU A 94 9.38 -5.87 17.68
CA GLU A 94 10.58 -6.31 18.38
C GLU A 94 10.64 -5.73 19.80
N LYS A 95 10.38 -4.42 19.94
CA LYS A 95 10.33 -3.76 21.26
C LYS A 95 9.24 -4.32 22.18
N GLN A 96 8.08 -4.68 21.63
CA GLN A 96 7.00 -5.30 22.40
C GLN A 96 7.37 -6.70 22.87
N ILE A 97 7.94 -7.53 21.99
CA ILE A 97 8.42 -8.88 22.33
C ILE A 97 9.47 -8.80 23.44
N THR A 98 10.47 -7.93 23.31
CA THR A 98 11.50 -7.75 24.33
C THR A 98 10.92 -7.34 25.69
N ARG A 99 9.92 -6.45 25.70
CA ARG A 99 9.23 -6.05 26.94
C ARG A 99 8.44 -7.21 27.56
N LEU A 100 7.74 -7.99 26.74
CA LEU A 100 6.98 -9.16 27.18
C LEU A 100 7.91 -10.20 27.81
N VAL A 101 8.98 -10.59 27.11
CA VAL A 101 9.97 -11.56 27.62
C VAL A 101 10.60 -11.08 28.92
N ARG A 102 10.95 -9.80 29.03
CA ARG A 102 11.48 -9.24 30.29
C ARG A 102 10.48 -9.30 31.44
N LYS A 103 9.20 -9.02 31.17
CA LYS A 103 8.14 -9.08 32.18
C LYS A 103 7.95 -10.51 32.68
N GLU A 104 7.91 -11.49 31.77
CA GLU A 104 7.83 -12.91 32.09
C GLU A 104 9.03 -13.39 32.92
N ALA A 105 10.25 -12.99 32.54
CA ALA A 105 11.46 -13.36 33.28
C ALA A 105 11.47 -12.79 34.70
N LEU A 106 11.05 -11.53 34.89
CA LEU A 106 10.96 -10.91 36.22
C LEU A 106 9.85 -11.50 37.09
N ALA A 107 8.74 -11.96 36.47
CA ALA A 107 7.68 -12.65 37.20
C ALA A 107 8.17 -13.98 37.77
N LYS A 108 8.89 -14.77 36.96
CA LYS A 108 9.46 -16.08 37.38
C LYS A 108 10.52 -15.99 38.48
N VAL A 109 11.17 -14.84 38.67
CA VAL A 109 12.18 -14.64 39.73
C VAL A 109 11.53 -14.22 41.06
N LYS A 110 10.27 -13.78 41.04
CA LYS A 110 9.54 -13.36 42.26
C LYS A 110 8.71 -14.48 42.90
N GLU A 111 8.47 -15.59 42.18
CA GLU A 111 7.94 -16.85 42.72
C GLU A 111 9.06 -17.68 43.36
#